data_AF-A0AAW1N9D8-F1
#
_entry.id   AF-A0AAW1N9D8-F1
#
_cell.length_a   1.000
_cell.length_b   1.000
_cell.length_c   1.000
_cell.angle_alpha   90.00
_cell.angle_beta   90.00
_cell.angle_gamma   90.00
#
_symmetry.space_group_name_H-M   'P 1'
#
loop_
_entity.id
_entity.type
_entity.pdbx_description
1 polymer ?
#
loop_
_entity_poly.entity_id
_entity_poly.type
_entity_poly.pdbx_seq_one_letter_code
_entity_poly.pdbx_strand_id
1 'polypeptide(L)'
;MDQLMDMVKELLNDMKEMKDGRNAIIGELKEVRNEWKLYAEEMKTIKKENEEMKTQIKKLSEKIDRMERNERQNNVIVTGLRINTQDPNQLRCEIEKNLEKYLEIKCEIKSVVKIKENICKVELVSQQEKEKVMENKKRLRRKIYVKLNL
;
A
#
# COMPACT_ATOMS: atom_id res chain seq x y z
N MET A 1 31.72 17.69 79.00
CA MET A 1 32.10 16.32 78.59
C MET A 1 30.87 15.57 78.09
N ASP A 2 29.80 15.47 78.88
CA ASP A 2 28.59 14.71 78.49
C ASP A 2 27.87 15.24 77.23
N GLN A 3 27.64 16.55 77.13
CA GLN A 3 27.04 17.16 75.93
C GLN A 3 27.85 16.91 74.65
N LEU A 4 29.18 16.93 74.74
CA LEU A 4 30.06 16.65 73.61
C LEU A 4 29.94 15.18 73.19
N MET A 5 29.76 14.27 74.16
CA MET A 5 29.60 12.84 73.92
C MET A 5 28.26 12.52 73.25
N ASP A 6 27.19 13.24 73.61
CA ASP A 6 25.88 13.08 73.00
C ASP A 6 25.85 13.61 71.56
N MET A 7 26.48 14.77 71.30
CA MET A 7 26.65 15.28 69.94
C MET A 7 27.43 14.33 69.03
N VAL A 8 28.46 13.66 69.56
CA VAL A 8 29.23 12.65 68.80
C VAL A 8 28.38 11.42 68.48
N LYS A 9 27.48 10.99 69.39
CA LYS A 9 26.56 9.87 69.11
C LYS A 9 25.53 10.22 68.04
N GLU A 10 24.97 11.43 68.07
CA GLU A 10 24.05 11.90 67.04
C GLU A 10 24.74 11.95 65.67
N LEU A 11 25.94 12.52 65.58
CA LEU A 11 26.73 12.54 64.35
C LEU A 11 27.03 11.13 63.81
N LEU A 12 27.33 10.17 64.68
CA LEU A 12 27.55 8.77 64.27
C LEU A 12 26.28 8.11 63.73
N ASN A 13 25.12 8.42 64.29
CA ASN A 13 23.84 7.95 63.79
C ASN A 13 23.52 8.57 62.43
N ASP A 14 23.67 9.89 62.28
CA ASP A 14 23.46 10.58 61.01
C ASP A 14 24.40 10.03 59.92
N MET A 15 25.67 9.78 60.26
CA MET A 15 26.62 9.17 59.33
C MET A 15 26.21 7.77 58.90
N LYS A 16 25.59 6.99 59.79
CA LYS A 16 25.08 5.65 59.46
C LYS A 16 23.87 5.75 58.54
N GLU A 17 22.90 6.61 58.86
CA GLU A 17 21.71 6.83 58.03
C GLU A 17 22.07 7.36 56.64
N MET A 18 23.00 8.32 56.54
CA MET A 18 23.50 8.81 55.27
C MET A 18 24.17 7.71 54.44
N LYS A 19 24.92 6.80 55.08
CA LYS A 19 25.56 5.68 54.39
C LYS A 19 24.53 4.68 53.87
N ASP A 20 23.50 4.39 54.66
CA ASP A 20 22.43 3.48 54.29
C ASP A 20 21.59 4.07 53.14
N GLY A 21 21.23 5.35 53.22
CA GLY A 21 20.56 6.08 52.14
C GLY A 21 21.39 6.13 50.84
N ARG A 22 22.70 6.37 50.95
CA ARG A 22 23.61 6.31 49.80
C ARG A 22 23.62 4.93 49.14
N ASN A 23 23.63 3.85 49.93
CA ASN A 23 23.62 2.49 49.40
C ASN A 23 22.31 2.17 48.68
N ALA A 24 21.17 2.63 49.21
CA ALA A 24 19.86 2.49 48.56
C ALA A 24 19.83 3.21 47.19
N ILE A 25 20.29 4.47 47.13
CA ILE A 25 20.38 5.23 45.88
C ILE A 25 21.29 4.53 44.86
N ILE A 26 22.43 3.97 45.29
CA ILE A 26 23.31 3.20 44.40
C ILE A 26 22.60 1.94 43.87
N GLY A 27 21.74 1.32 44.67
CA GLY A 27 20.88 0.21 44.25
C GLY A 27 19.94 0.63 43.13
N GLU A 28 19.13 1.65 43.36
CA GLU A 28 18.17 2.18 42.38
C GLU A 28 18.87 2.62 41.08
N LEU A 29 20.02 3.28 41.17
CA LEU A 29 20.81 3.68 39.99
C LEU A 29 21.31 2.50 39.16
N LYS A 30 21.57 1.34 39.78
CA LYS A 30 21.93 0.12 39.05
C LYS A 30 20.72 -0.47 38.33
N GLU A 31 19.56 -0.46 38.97
CA GLU A 31 18.31 -0.96 38.38
C GLU A 31 17.91 -0.11 37.18
N VAL A 32 17.87 1.22 37.33
CA VAL A 32 17.58 2.15 36.23
C VAL A 32 18.56 1.98 35.07
N ARG A 33 19.85 1.76 35.36
CA ARG A 33 20.85 1.49 34.32
C ARG A 33 20.58 0.18 33.57
N ASN A 34 20.12 -0.85 34.28
CA ASN A 34 19.80 -2.14 33.69
C ASN A 34 18.54 -2.03 32.81
N GLU A 35 17.48 -1.38 33.28
CA GLU A 35 16.29 -1.10 32.48
C GLU A 35 16.61 -0.29 31.24
N TRP A 36 17.43 0.76 31.36
CA TRP A 36 17.84 1.56 30.21
C TRP A 36 18.57 0.75 29.14
N LYS A 37 19.40 -0.23 29.55
CA LYS A 37 20.05 -1.14 28.59
C LYS A 37 19.05 -2.02 27.86
N LEU A 38 18.07 -2.58 28.58
CA LEU A 38 17.02 -3.40 27.99
C LEU A 38 16.22 -2.58 26.97
N TYR A 39 15.77 -1.37 27.34
CA TYR A 39 15.07 -0.48 26.42
C TYR A 39 15.91 -0.09 25.21
N ALA A 40 17.22 0.11 25.37
CA ALA A 40 18.11 0.41 24.25
C ALA A 40 18.25 -0.78 23.28
N GLU A 41 18.22 -2.01 23.77
CA GLU A 41 18.22 -3.22 22.96
C GLU A 41 16.89 -3.43 22.24
N GLU A 42 15.76 -3.31 22.94
CA GLU A 42 14.43 -3.37 22.34
C GLU A 42 14.26 -2.32 21.24
N MET A 43 14.69 -1.08 21.49
CA MET A 43 14.63 0.00 20.50
C MET A 43 15.46 -0.30 19.24
N LYS A 44 16.60 -0.99 19.38
CA LYS A 44 17.39 -1.44 18.21
C LYS A 44 16.63 -2.47 17.40
N THR A 45 16.01 -3.44 18.06
CA THR A 45 15.21 -4.49 17.41
C THR A 45 14.01 -3.89 16.68
N ILE A 46 13.24 -3.02 17.35
CA ILE A 46 12.10 -2.32 16.76
C ILE A 46 12.51 -1.51 15.53
N LYS A 47 13.65 -0.80 15.58
CA LYS A 47 14.15 -0.06 14.42
C LYS A 47 14.48 -0.98 13.25
N LYS A 48 15.09 -2.13 13.51
CA LYS A 48 15.43 -3.11 12.48
C LYS A 48 14.16 -3.68 11.82
N GLU A 49 13.20 -4.12 12.62
CA GLU A 49 11.92 -4.64 12.14
C GLU A 49 11.14 -3.60 11.32
N ASN A 50 11.16 -2.33 11.76
CA ASN A 50 10.52 -1.24 11.02
C ASN A 50 11.15 -1.02 9.63
N GLU A 51 12.48 -1.09 9.49
CA GLU A 51 13.13 -0.96 8.18
C GLU A 51 12.84 -2.17 7.27
N GLU A 52 12.77 -3.38 7.83
CA GLU A 52 12.37 -4.58 7.11
C GLU A 52 10.91 -4.48 6.62
N MET A 53 9.99 -4.04 7.49
CA MET A 53 8.59 -3.82 7.14
C MET A 53 8.42 -2.77 6.04
N LYS A 54 9.10 -1.62 6.15
CA LYS A 54 9.08 -0.59 5.09
C LYS A 54 9.54 -1.15 3.74
N THR A 55 10.58 -1.98 3.74
CA THR A 55 11.10 -2.62 2.53
C THR A 55 10.07 -3.59 1.94
N GLN A 56 9.40 -4.39 2.77
CA GLN A 56 8.36 -5.31 2.33
C GLN A 56 7.14 -4.57 1.77
N ILE A 57 6.68 -3.50 2.44
CA ILE A 57 5.57 -2.65 1.97
C ILE A 57 5.89 -2.06 0.59
N LYS A 58 7.12 -1.57 0.38
CA LYS A 58 7.55 -1.04 -0.91
C LYS A 58 7.48 -2.10 -2.00
N LYS A 59 8.01 -3.31 -1.75
CA LYS A 59 7.96 -4.43 -2.69
C LYS A 59 6.53 -4.85 -3.02
N LEU A 60 5.65 -4.88 -2.02
CA LEU A 60 4.23 -5.21 -2.22
C LEU A 60 3.54 -4.14 -3.07
N SER A 61 3.81 -2.86 -2.81
CA SER A 61 3.26 -1.75 -3.60
C SER A 61 3.69 -1.84 -5.06
N GLU A 62 4.99 -2.07 -5.32
CA GLU A 62 5.51 -2.27 -6.67
C GLU A 62 4.89 -3.49 -7.36
N LYS A 63 4.60 -4.57 -6.62
CA LYS A 63 3.93 -5.76 -7.15
C LYS A 63 2.47 -5.46 -7.51
N ILE A 64 1.74 -4.76 -6.65
CA ILE A 64 0.36 -4.33 -6.92
C ILE A 64 0.32 -3.44 -8.15
N ASP A 65 1.19 -2.44 -8.25
CA ASP A 65 1.28 -1.56 -9.43
C ASP A 65 1.54 -2.35 -10.72
N ARG A 66 2.43 -3.35 -10.68
CA ARG A 66 2.68 -4.23 -11.84
C ARG A 66 1.45 -5.05 -12.18
N MET A 67 0.76 -5.62 -11.18
CA MET A 67 -0.47 -6.39 -11.40
C MET A 67 -1.57 -5.52 -12.01
N GLU A 68 -1.80 -4.31 -11.48
CA GLU A 68 -2.77 -3.39 -12.04
C GLU A 68 -2.44 -2.96 -13.47
N ARG A 69 -1.16 -2.67 -13.76
CA ARG A 69 -0.72 -2.38 -15.14
C ARG A 69 -0.99 -3.55 -16.07
N ASN A 70 -0.69 -4.78 -15.65
CA ASN A 70 -0.95 -5.98 -16.43
C ASN A 70 -2.45 -6.20 -16.66
N GLU A 71 -3.29 -5.99 -15.64
CA GLU A 71 -4.74 -6.06 -15.78
C GLU A 71 -5.30 -4.98 -16.71
N ARG A 72 -4.73 -3.77 -16.72
CA ARG A 72 -5.11 -2.68 -17.64
C ARG A 72 -4.48 -2.81 -19.03
N GLN A 73 -3.44 -3.63 -19.19
CA GLN A 73 -2.66 -3.72 -20.42
C GLN A 73 -3.51 -4.11 -21.62
N ASN A 74 -4.52 -4.96 -21.46
CA ASN A 74 -5.40 -5.38 -22.55
C ASN A 74 -6.77 -4.67 -22.56
N ASN A 75 -6.95 -3.67 -21.68
CA ASN A 75 -8.19 -2.93 -21.58
C ASN A 75 -8.22 -1.73 -22.54
N VAL A 76 -9.39 -1.52 -23.15
CA VAL A 76 -9.72 -0.34 -23.95
C VAL A 76 -11.04 0.26 -23.46
N ILE A 77 -11.12 1.58 -23.49
CA ILE A 77 -12.35 2.31 -23.19
C ILE A 77 -13.01 2.67 -24.51
N VAL A 78 -14.23 2.18 -24.70
CA VAL A 78 -15.07 2.48 -25.86
C VAL A 78 -16.13 3.47 -25.42
N THR A 79 -16.22 4.61 -26.12
CA THR A 79 -17.20 5.66 -25.85
C THR A 79 -18.01 5.99 -27.09
N GLY A 80 -19.25 6.45 -26.90
CA GLY A 80 -20.16 6.86 -27.98
C GLY A 80 -21.09 5.75 -28.49
N LEU A 81 -21.04 4.56 -27.88
CA LEU A 81 -22.01 3.48 -28.10
C LEU A 81 -23.12 3.55 -27.05
N ARG A 82 -24.35 3.81 -27.49
CA ARG A 82 -25.57 3.70 -26.66
C ARG A 82 -26.03 2.25 -26.66
N ILE A 83 -25.75 1.53 -25.57
CA ILE A 83 -26.18 0.15 -25.40
C ILE A 83 -27.18 0.08 -24.25
N ASN A 84 -28.39 -0.39 -24.54
CA ASN A 84 -29.51 -0.45 -23.60
C ASN A 84 -29.66 -1.83 -22.93
N THR A 85 -28.57 -2.57 -22.79
CA THR A 85 -28.54 -3.82 -22.01
C THR A 85 -27.57 -3.71 -20.83
N GLN A 86 -27.94 -4.34 -19.72
CA GLN A 86 -27.07 -4.54 -18.55
C GLN A 86 -26.52 -5.98 -18.49
N ASP A 87 -27.00 -6.87 -19.36
CA ASP A 87 -26.50 -8.24 -19.42
C ASP A 87 -25.07 -8.24 -20.02
N PRO A 88 -24.07 -8.80 -19.32
CA PRO A 88 -22.69 -8.81 -19.79
C PRO A 88 -22.47 -9.55 -21.11
N ASN A 89 -23.22 -10.63 -21.37
CA ASN A 89 -23.09 -11.43 -22.58
C ASN A 89 -23.67 -10.69 -23.79
N GLN A 90 -24.85 -10.08 -23.61
CA GLN A 90 -25.45 -9.26 -24.67
C GLN A 90 -24.60 -8.01 -24.95
N LEU A 91 -24.09 -7.36 -23.91
CA LEU A 91 -23.20 -6.21 -24.02
C LEU A 91 -21.93 -6.57 -24.80
N ARG A 92 -21.33 -7.73 -24.50
CA ARG A 92 -20.18 -8.25 -25.24
C ARG A 92 -20.50 -8.44 -26.72
N CYS A 93 -21.57 -9.16 -27.06
CA CYS A 93 -21.93 -9.41 -28.45
C CYS A 93 -22.26 -8.11 -29.23
N GLU A 94 -22.92 -7.14 -28.60
CA GLU A 94 -23.19 -5.85 -29.23
C GLU A 94 -21.91 -5.05 -29.47
N ILE A 95 -20.98 -5.03 -28.51
CA ILE A 95 -19.70 -4.36 -28.70
C ILE A 95 -18.88 -5.06 -29.80
N GLU A 96 -18.81 -6.40 -29.81
CA GLU A 96 -18.11 -7.17 -30.86
C GLU A 96 -18.65 -6.80 -32.25
N LYS A 97 -19.99 -6.86 -32.45
CA LYS A 97 -20.63 -6.51 -33.72
C LYS A 97 -20.38 -5.05 -34.12
N ASN A 98 -20.41 -4.13 -33.17
CA ASN A 98 -20.12 -2.72 -33.44
C ASN A 98 -18.65 -2.54 -33.83
N LEU A 99 -17.71 -3.09 -33.07
CA LEU A 99 -16.28 -2.98 -33.38
C LEU A 99 -15.97 -3.58 -34.75
N GLU A 100 -16.53 -4.75 -35.08
CA GLU A 100 -16.37 -5.37 -36.39
C GLU A 100 -16.95 -4.50 -37.51
N LYS A 101 -18.14 -3.90 -37.32
CA LYS A 101 -18.76 -3.00 -38.30
C LYS A 101 -17.98 -1.71 -38.52
N TYR A 102 -17.39 -1.11 -37.48
CA TYR A 102 -16.74 0.20 -37.58
C TYR A 102 -15.24 0.12 -37.89
N LEU A 103 -14.56 -0.92 -37.41
CA LEU A 103 -13.13 -1.11 -37.62
C LEU A 103 -12.83 -2.10 -38.75
N GLU A 104 -13.82 -2.88 -39.20
CA GLU A 104 -13.68 -3.97 -40.18
C GLU A 104 -12.60 -4.98 -39.79
N ILE A 105 -12.48 -5.24 -38.49
CA ILE A 105 -11.58 -6.24 -37.93
C ILE A 105 -12.37 -7.16 -37.00
N LYS A 106 -12.01 -8.44 -37.00
CA LYS A 106 -12.50 -9.39 -36.00
C LYS A 106 -11.74 -9.14 -34.69
N CYS A 107 -12.46 -8.99 -33.59
CA CYS A 107 -11.88 -8.79 -32.25
C CYS A 107 -12.50 -9.77 -31.27
N GLU A 108 -11.68 -10.47 -30.49
CA GLU A 108 -12.11 -11.35 -29.43
C GLU A 108 -12.11 -10.60 -28.10
N ILE A 109 -13.32 -10.36 -27.59
CA ILE A 109 -13.47 -9.68 -26.31
C ILE A 109 -13.50 -10.73 -25.22
N LYS A 110 -12.71 -10.55 -24.16
CA LYS A 110 -12.78 -11.41 -22.98
C LYS A 110 -13.96 -11.01 -22.09
N SER A 111 -14.05 -9.73 -21.74
CA SER A 111 -15.11 -9.20 -20.87
C SER A 111 -15.48 -7.76 -21.24
N VAL A 112 -16.71 -7.36 -20.93
CA VAL A 112 -17.16 -5.98 -21.06
C VAL A 112 -17.88 -5.55 -19.79
N VAL A 113 -17.55 -4.34 -19.31
CA VAL A 113 -18.21 -3.70 -18.19
C VAL A 113 -18.72 -2.33 -18.63
N LYS A 114 -20.02 -2.11 -18.49
CA LYS A 114 -20.63 -0.79 -18.72
C LYS A 114 -20.33 0.11 -17.52
N ILE A 115 -19.61 1.21 -17.75
CA ILE A 115 -19.29 2.20 -16.71
C ILE A 115 -20.37 3.28 -16.68
N LYS A 116 -20.78 3.78 -17.86
CA LYS A 116 -21.85 4.78 -18.03
C LYS A 116 -22.68 4.46 -19.26
N GLU A 117 -23.75 5.21 -19.47
CA GLU A 117 -24.68 5.04 -20.60
C GLU A 117 -23.99 4.96 -21.97
N ASN A 118 -22.90 5.73 -22.14
CA ASN A 118 -22.11 5.80 -23.39
C ASN A 118 -20.63 5.38 -23.20
N ILE A 119 -20.26 4.75 -22.08
CA ILE A 119 -18.88 4.38 -21.76
C ILE A 119 -18.82 2.94 -21.32
N CYS A 120 -18.07 2.12 -22.07
CA CYS A 120 -17.81 0.72 -21.75
C CYS A 120 -16.31 0.49 -21.62
N LYS A 121 -15.92 -0.28 -20.60
CA LYS A 121 -14.60 -0.88 -20.49
C LYS A 121 -14.66 -2.24 -21.16
N VAL A 122 -13.74 -2.47 -22.09
CA VAL A 122 -13.62 -3.71 -22.85
C VAL A 122 -12.25 -4.31 -22.55
N GLU A 123 -12.23 -5.55 -22.08
CA GLU A 123 -11.02 -6.36 -21.90
C GLU A 123 -10.85 -7.25 -23.12
N LEU A 124 -9.75 -7.08 -23.84
CA LEU A 124 -9.41 -7.90 -25.01
C LEU A 124 -8.65 -9.15 -24.58
N VAL A 125 -8.71 -10.20 -25.39
CA VAL A 125 -8.03 -11.47 -25.09
C VAL A 125 -6.50 -11.30 -25.12
N SER A 126 -5.97 -10.43 -25.98
CA SER A 126 -4.53 -10.22 -26.11
C SER A 126 -4.12 -8.77 -26.38
N GLN A 127 -2.86 -8.46 -26.09
CA GLN A 127 -2.26 -7.16 -26.42
C GLN A 127 -2.25 -6.92 -27.94
N GLN A 128 -2.06 -7.96 -28.76
CA GLN A 128 -2.06 -7.85 -30.21
C GLN A 128 -3.42 -7.36 -30.73
N GLU A 129 -4.52 -7.82 -30.13
CA GLU A 129 -5.85 -7.30 -30.48
C GLU A 129 -6.04 -5.85 -30.07
N LYS A 130 -5.50 -5.46 -28.91
CA LYS A 130 -5.50 -4.06 -28.48
C LYS A 130 -4.75 -3.19 -29.47
N GLU A 131 -3.58 -3.61 -29.93
CA GLU A 131 -2.80 -2.89 -30.93
C GLU A 131 -3.56 -2.75 -32.24
N LYS A 132 -4.17 -3.84 -32.74
CA LYS A 132 -5.03 -3.80 -33.94
C LYS A 132 -6.19 -2.82 -33.80
N VAL A 133 -6.90 -2.85 -32.67
CA VAL A 133 -8.02 -1.92 -32.39
C VAL A 133 -7.51 -0.47 -32.33
N MET A 134 -6.36 -0.24 -31.71
CA MET A 134 -5.77 1.09 -31.54
C MET A 134 -5.17 1.67 -32.82
N GLU A 135 -4.66 0.83 -33.73
CA GLU A 135 -4.21 1.23 -35.07
C GLU A 135 -5.41 1.62 -35.95
N ASN A 136 -6.46 0.79 -35.91
CA ASN A 136 -7.67 1.00 -36.71
C ASN A 136 -8.61 2.06 -36.14
N LYS A 137 -8.34 2.59 -34.93
CA LYS A 137 -9.18 3.61 -34.27
C LYS A 137 -9.42 4.86 -35.15
N LYS A 138 -8.50 5.18 -36.07
CA LYS A 138 -8.65 6.30 -37.02
C LYS A 138 -9.85 6.14 -37.96
N ARG A 139 -10.31 4.90 -38.17
CA ARG A 139 -11.47 4.55 -39.01
C ARG A 139 -12.81 4.84 -38.31
N LEU A 140 -12.79 5.03 -36.99
CA LEU A 140 -13.97 5.37 -36.21
C LEU A 140 -14.46 6.78 -36.58
N ARG A 141 -15.51 6.83 -37.41
CA ARG A 141 -16.07 8.07 -37.96
C ARG A 141 -16.78 8.90 -36.88
N ARG A 142 -16.08 9.75 -36.12
CA ARG A 142 -16.57 10.82 -35.18
C ARG A 142 -17.69 10.48 -34.17
N LYS A 143 -18.30 9.29 -34.22
CA LYS A 143 -19.42 8.85 -33.39
C LYS A 143 -18.97 7.93 -32.27
N ILE A 144 -17.83 7.26 -32.43
CA ILE A 144 -17.27 6.32 -31.48
C ILE A 144 -15.80 6.69 -31.25
N TYR A 145 -15.37 6.65 -30.00
CA TYR A 145 -13.98 6.88 -29.63
C TYR A 145 -13.46 5.73 -28.78
N VAL A 146 -12.30 5.20 -29.18
CA VAL A 146 -11.56 4.20 -28.42
C VAL A 146 -10.31 4.84 -27.83
N LYS A 147 -10.11 4.68 -26.52
CA LYS A 147 -8.96 5.20 -25.79
C LYS A 147 -8.31 4.08 -24.99
N LEU A 148 -7.01 4.23 -24.73
CA LEU A 148 -6.28 3.37 -23.79
C LEU A 148 -6.85 3.60 -22.39
N ASN A 149 -7.06 2.51 -21.65
CA ASN A 149 -7.21 2.60 -20.21
C ASN A 149 -5.79 2.71 -19.62
N LEU A 150 -5.41 3.90 -19.16
CA LEU A 150 -4.11 4.16 -18.52
C LEU A 150 -4.14 3.76 -17.04
#